data_AF-A0A9N8DF06-F1
#
_entry.id   AF-A0A9N8DF06-F1
#
_cell.length_a   1.000
_cell.length_b   1.000
_cell.length_c   1.000
_cell.angle_alpha   90.00
_cell.angle_beta   90.00
_cell.angle_gamma   90.00
#
_symmetry.space_group_name_H-M   'P 1'
#
loop_
_entity.id
_entity.type
_entity.pdbx_description
1 polymer ?
#
loop_
_entity_poly.entity_id
_entity_poly.type
_entity_poly.pdbx_seq_one_letter_code
_entity_poly.pdbx_strand_id
1 'polypeptide(L)'
;METMLMQKLLDKEQTKVFDKRDKGEFEQEMVPDEAIHTARVASSLLGICIGIFIQGSTLALSYLLTVFVGFEDDALSDRVCYTVALVWSVVSSMMGVSVLLLMRSILITAFYSTHDSDIEHNTRTLEAQEELMAQIIDITQKYYTIGSLFGFGLSWTVADYLLGLKRPPLSKFRNSINCHCLVHLFFHQVRLLQRPLRQDPR
;
A
#
# COMPACT_ATOMS: atom_id res chain seq x y z
N MET A 1 9.49 42.33 -46.61
CA MET A 1 8.06 42.28 -46.25
C MET A 1 7.60 40.85 -46.00
N GLU A 2 8.10 39.85 -46.74
CA GLU A 2 7.75 38.43 -46.57
C GLU A 2 8.19 37.81 -45.23
N THR A 3 9.35 38.22 -44.70
CA THR A 3 9.85 37.71 -43.40
C THR A 3 8.93 38.03 -42.23
N MET A 4 8.23 39.17 -42.30
CA MET A 4 7.29 39.61 -41.26
C MET A 4 5.99 38.80 -41.28
N LEU A 5 5.64 38.20 -42.42
CA LEU A 5 4.46 37.35 -42.60
C LEU A 5 4.71 35.95 -42.05
N MET A 6 5.92 35.41 -42.24
CA MET A 6 6.30 34.10 -41.69
C MET A 6 6.34 34.11 -40.16
N GLN A 7 6.82 35.20 -39.56
CA GLN A 7 6.89 35.32 -38.10
C GLN A 7 5.50 35.37 -37.46
N LYS A 8 4.53 36.02 -38.12
CA LYS A 8 3.14 36.04 -37.66
C LYS A 8 2.44 34.69 -37.79
N LEU A 9 2.83 33.84 -38.74
CA LEU A 9 2.29 32.49 -38.86
C LEU A 9 2.85 31.56 -37.78
N LEU A 10 4.15 31.68 -37.47
CA LEU A 10 4.79 30.94 -36.38
C LEU A 10 4.20 31.30 -35.01
N ASP A 11 4.00 32.58 -34.71
CA ASP A 11 3.37 33.00 -33.43
C ASP A 11 1.92 32.52 -33.32
N LYS A 12 1.19 32.46 -34.44
CA LYS A 12 -0.21 32.01 -34.47
C LYS A 12 -0.35 30.50 -34.34
N GLU A 13 0.63 29.73 -34.79
CA GLU A 13 0.72 28.29 -34.50
C GLU A 13 1.13 28.03 -33.05
N GLN A 14 2.12 28.75 -32.53
CA GLN A 14 2.58 28.60 -31.13
C GLN A 14 1.45 28.91 -30.14
N THR A 15 0.68 29.97 -30.36
CA THR A 15 -0.47 30.31 -29.50
C THR A 15 -1.62 29.32 -29.64
N LYS A 16 -1.83 28.71 -30.81
CA LYS A 16 -2.81 27.62 -30.96
C LYS A 16 -2.37 26.33 -30.26
N VAL A 17 -1.07 26.04 -30.24
CA VAL A 17 -0.54 24.87 -29.52
C VAL A 17 -0.61 25.08 -28.00
N PHE A 18 -0.41 26.32 -27.53
CA PHE A 18 -0.56 26.68 -26.11
C PHE A 18 -2.03 26.65 -25.66
N ASP A 19 -2.97 27.23 -26.41
CA ASP A 19 -4.41 27.21 -26.08
C ASP A 19 -5.03 25.80 -26.17
N LYS A 20 -4.41 24.90 -26.94
CA LYS A 20 -4.82 23.48 -27.02
C LYS A 20 -4.23 22.62 -25.89
N ARG A 21 -3.18 23.09 -25.21
CA ARG A 21 -2.67 22.48 -23.98
C ARG A 21 -3.57 22.81 -22.79
N ASP A 22 -3.97 24.07 -22.66
CA ASP A 22 -4.87 24.53 -21.58
C ASP A 22 -6.30 23.96 -21.67
N LYS A 23 -6.79 23.69 -22.89
CA LYS A 23 -8.14 23.09 -23.09
C LYS A 23 -8.15 21.56 -23.11
N GLY A 24 -6.99 20.92 -23.20
CA GLY A 24 -6.84 19.46 -23.10
C GLY A 24 -6.67 18.97 -21.66
N GLU A 25 -6.47 19.86 -20.69
CA GLU A 25 -6.27 19.54 -19.26
C GLU A 25 -7.58 19.46 -18.44
N PHE A 26 -8.75 19.76 -19.03
CA PHE A 26 -10.03 19.75 -18.32
C PHE A 26 -11.03 18.66 -18.74
N GLU A 27 -10.70 17.89 -19.77
CA GLU A 27 -11.21 16.52 -19.91
C GLU A 27 -10.14 15.56 -19.37
N GLN A 28 -9.65 15.83 -18.15
CA GLN A 28 -9.57 14.73 -17.20
C GLN A 28 -10.97 14.13 -17.20
N GLU A 29 -11.17 13.12 -18.05
CA GLU A 29 -12.23 12.14 -17.94
C GLU A 29 -12.28 11.82 -16.47
N MET A 30 -13.30 12.39 -15.83
CA MET A 30 -13.42 12.50 -14.39
C MET A 30 -13.46 11.06 -13.90
N VAL A 31 -12.28 10.50 -13.61
CA VAL A 31 -12.16 9.12 -13.14
C VAL A 31 -13.10 9.10 -11.96
N PRO A 32 -14.21 8.34 -12.04
CA PRO A 32 -15.31 8.53 -11.12
C PRO A 32 -14.71 8.38 -9.73
N ASP A 33 -14.84 9.40 -8.88
CA ASP A 33 -14.26 9.43 -7.54
C ASP A 33 -14.59 8.14 -6.75
N GLU A 34 -15.69 7.51 -7.13
CA GLU A 34 -16.17 6.21 -6.68
C GLU A 34 -15.18 5.06 -6.94
N ALA A 35 -14.49 5.01 -8.09
CA ALA A 35 -13.49 4.00 -8.40
C ALA A 35 -12.25 4.15 -7.51
N ILE A 36 -11.78 5.37 -7.30
CA ILE A 36 -10.63 5.66 -6.41
C ILE A 36 -11.00 5.32 -4.97
N HIS A 37 -12.20 5.69 -4.52
CA HIS A 37 -12.69 5.36 -3.19
C HIS A 37 -12.78 3.84 -2.98
N THR A 38 -13.35 3.13 -3.95
CA THR A 38 -13.47 1.66 -3.92
C THR A 38 -12.10 0.99 -3.87
N ALA A 39 -11.14 1.44 -4.68
CA ALA A 39 -9.76 0.95 -4.68
C ALA A 39 -9.07 1.17 -3.32
N ARG A 40 -9.27 2.33 -2.68
CA ARG A 40 -8.73 2.61 -1.33
C ARG A 40 -9.29 1.66 -0.28
N VAL A 41 -10.62 1.48 -0.26
CA VAL A 41 -11.28 0.60 0.72
C VAL A 41 -10.87 -0.86 0.49
N ALA A 42 -10.87 -1.32 -0.75
CA ALA A 42 -10.46 -2.68 -1.10
C ALA A 42 -8.99 -2.95 -0.72
N SER A 43 -8.09 -2.02 -1.03
CA SER A 43 -6.66 -2.16 -0.69
C SER A 43 -6.43 -2.18 0.82
N SER A 44 -7.18 -1.36 1.57
CA SER A 44 -7.13 -1.34 3.04
C SER A 44 -7.64 -2.64 3.65
N LEU A 45 -8.80 -3.14 3.19
CA LEU A 45 -9.36 -4.41 3.63
C LEU A 45 -8.42 -5.59 3.33
N LEU A 46 -7.83 -5.61 2.13
CA LEU A 46 -6.84 -6.61 1.76
C LEU A 46 -5.64 -6.58 2.71
N GLY A 47 -5.12 -5.38 3.00
CA GLY A 47 -4.06 -5.20 3.99
C GLY A 47 -4.43 -5.77 5.35
N ILE A 48 -5.63 -5.45 5.87
CA ILE A 48 -6.14 -5.95 7.15
C ILE A 48 -6.19 -7.48 7.16
N CYS A 49 -6.77 -8.09 6.14
CA CYS A 49 -6.86 -9.56 6.01
C CYS A 49 -5.48 -10.22 6.03
N ILE A 50 -4.51 -9.66 5.30
CA ILE A 50 -3.14 -10.19 5.28
C ILE A 50 -2.44 -10.00 6.64
N GLY A 51 -2.61 -8.85 7.29
CA GLY A 51 -2.09 -8.61 8.64
C GLY A 51 -2.62 -9.62 9.65
N ILE A 52 -3.93 -9.91 9.59
CA ILE A 52 -4.56 -10.93 10.42
C ILE A 52 -4.00 -12.31 10.11
N PHE A 53 -3.84 -12.65 8.83
CA PHE A 53 -3.32 -13.94 8.40
C PHE A 53 -1.88 -14.18 8.88
N ILE A 54 -1.00 -13.19 8.74
CA ILE A 54 0.40 -13.27 9.20
C ILE A 54 0.48 -13.48 10.71
N GLN A 55 -0.37 -12.77 11.47
CA GLN A 55 -0.37 -12.93 12.92
C GLN A 55 -0.99 -14.26 13.36
N GLY A 56 -2.06 -14.69 12.71
CA GLY A 56 -2.69 -15.99 12.95
C GLY A 56 -1.73 -17.15 12.68
N SER A 57 -0.96 -17.07 11.60
CA SER A 57 0.03 -18.09 11.26
C SER A 57 1.20 -18.12 12.26
N THR A 58 1.59 -16.96 12.81
CA THR A 58 2.58 -16.86 13.90
C THR A 58 2.09 -17.50 15.21
N LEU A 59 0.81 -17.32 15.55
CA LEU A 59 0.19 -17.97 16.70
C LEU A 59 0.11 -19.49 16.51
N ALA A 60 -0.29 -19.94 15.32
CA ALA A 60 -0.33 -21.35 14.99
C ALA A 60 1.05 -22.01 15.10
N LEU A 61 2.11 -21.34 14.63
CA LEU A 61 3.48 -21.83 14.78
C LEU A 61 3.91 -21.90 16.25
N SER A 62 3.63 -20.84 17.03
CA SER A 62 3.93 -20.84 18.47
C SER A 62 3.22 -21.98 19.21
N TYR A 63 1.97 -22.26 18.85
CA TYR A 63 1.21 -23.38 19.38
C TYR A 63 1.83 -24.73 18.97
N LEU A 64 2.16 -24.91 17.68
CA LEU A 64 2.82 -26.12 17.18
C LEU A 64 4.16 -26.37 17.88
N LEU A 65 4.98 -25.34 18.07
CA LEU A 65 6.24 -25.46 18.81
C LEU A 65 6.02 -25.94 20.24
N THR A 66 5.01 -25.40 20.93
CA THR A 66 4.67 -25.80 22.29
C THR A 66 4.25 -27.27 22.36
N VAL A 67 3.50 -27.74 21.37
CA VAL A 67 3.03 -29.13 21.30
C VAL A 67 4.14 -30.11 20.90
N PHE A 68 5.00 -29.74 19.95
CA PHE A 68 6.01 -30.64 19.39
C PHE A 68 7.29 -30.73 20.21
N VAL A 69 7.74 -29.64 20.82
CA VAL A 69 9.06 -29.63 21.48
C VAL A 69 9.02 -30.41 22.80
N GLY A 70 7.87 -30.48 23.48
CA GLY A 70 7.73 -31.22 24.74
C GLY A 70 8.60 -30.62 25.87
N PHE A 71 8.11 -30.65 27.10
CA PHE A 71 8.76 -30.01 28.25
C PHE A 71 10.01 -30.75 28.79
N GLU A 72 10.67 -31.60 28.00
CA GLU A 72 11.68 -32.51 28.54
C GLU A 72 13.11 -31.94 28.65
N ASP A 73 13.44 -30.82 27.97
CA ASP A 73 14.76 -30.17 28.13
C ASP A 73 14.72 -28.64 27.92
N ASP A 74 14.73 -27.89 29.03
CA ASP A 74 14.54 -26.42 29.04
C ASP A 74 15.62 -25.65 28.25
N ALA A 75 16.88 -26.08 28.30
CA ALA A 75 17.99 -25.31 27.72
C ALA A 75 18.13 -25.43 26.20
N LEU A 76 17.76 -26.58 25.61
CA LEU A 76 17.78 -26.78 24.16
C LEU A 76 16.54 -26.13 23.51
N SER A 77 15.39 -26.19 24.22
CA SER A 77 14.10 -25.66 23.78
C SER A 77 14.15 -24.15 23.50
N ASP A 78 14.79 -23.36 24.37
CA ASP A 78 14.90 -21.91 24.20
C ASP A 78 15.60 -21.53 22.89
N ARG A 79 16.75 -22.16 22.58
CA ARG A 79 17.51 -21.85 21.35
C ARG A 79 16.73 -22.20 20.09
N VAL A 80 16.01 -23.32 20.11
CA VAL A 80 15.17 -23.76 18.98
C VAL A 80 14.01 -22.78 18.80
N CYS A 81 13.35 -22.37 19.88
CA CYS A 81 12.25 -21.40 19.85
C CYS A 81 12.69 -20.06 19.24
N TYR A 82 13.82 -19.51 19.69
CA TYR A 82 14.37 -18.26 19.12
C TYR A 82 14.72 -18.40 17.64
N THR A 83 15.33 -19.52 17.24
CA THR A 83 15.72 -19.76 15.85
C THR A 83 14.50 -19.87 14.95
N VAL A 84 13.48 -20.62 15.38
CA VAL A 84 12.24 -20.79 14.61
C VAL A 84 11.47 -19.46 14.53
N ALA A 85 11.41 -18.69 15.61
CA ALA A 85 10.78 -17.36 15.59
C ALA A 85 11.49 -16.39 14.63
N LEU A 86 12.82 -16.42 14.57
CA LEU A 86 13.61 -15.62 13.62
C LEU A 86 13.36 -16.04 12.17
N VAL A 87 13.45 -17.34 11.88
CA VAL A 87 13.18 -17.89 10.54
C VAL A 87 11.75 -17.57 10.11
N TRP A 88 10.78 -17.70 11.02
CA TRP A 88 9.39 -17.38 10.75
C TRP A 88 9.15 -15.90 10.48
N SER A 89 9.84 -15.02 11.20
CA SER A 89 9.79 -13.57 10.93
C SER A 89 10.27 -13.25 9.52
N VAL A 90 11.34 -13.91 9.05
CA VAL A 90 11.80 -13.77 7.65
C VAL A 90 10.74 -14.28 6.67
N VAL A 91 10.16 -15.46 6.90
CA VAL A 91 9.12 -16.05 6.03
C VAL A 91 7.89 -15.14 5.96
N SER A 92 7.41 -14.63 7.08
CA SER A 92 6.26 -13.71 7.14
C SER A 92 6.51 -12.39 6.42
N SER A 93 7.73 -11.85 6.52
CA SER A 93 8.14 -10.63 5.80
C SER A 93 8.17 -10.88 4.29
N MET A 94 8.78 -11.99 3.85
CA MET A 94 8.77 -12.40 2.44
C MET A 94 7.34 -12.60 1.92
N MET A 95 6.45 -13.17 2.73
CA MET A 95 5.03 -13.34 2.37
C MET A 95 4.33 -12.00 2.16
N GLY A 96 4.50 -11.04 3.07
CA GLY A 96 3.92 -9.70 2.92
C GLY A 96 4.40 -8.98 1.65
N VAL A 97 5.70 -9.04 1.36
CA VAL A 97 6.29 -8.45 0.13
C VAL A 97 5.78 -9.16 -1.13
N SER A 98 5.67 -10.50 -1.10
CA SER A 98 5.17 -11.28 -2.24
C SER A 98 3.74 -10.91 -2.60
N VAL A 99 2.87 -10.71 -1.60
CA VAL A 99 1.49 -10.26 -1.82
C VAL A 99 1.44 -8.86 -2.41
N LEU A 100 2.29 -7.93 -1.94
CA LEU A 100 2.41 -6.59 -2.52
C LEU A 100 2.81 -6.62 -3.99
N LEU A 101 3.81 -7.44 -4.34
CA LEU A 101 4.27 -7.60 -5.72
C LEU A 101 3.18 -8.22 -6.60
N LEU A 102 2.49 -9.26 -6.11
CA LEU A 102 1.38 -9.90 -6.82
C LEU A 102 0.23 -8.92 -7.07
N MET A 103 -0.11 -8.11 -6.07
CA MET A 103 -1.14 -7.07 -6.17
C MET A 103 -0.75 -6.02 -7.23
N ARG A 104 0.52 -5.56 -7.23
CA ARG A 104 1.05 -4.68 -8.27
C ARG A 104 0.96 -5.30 -9.66
N SER A 105 1.35 -6.57 -9.81
CA SER A 105 1.25 -7.28 -11.09
C SER A 105 -0.19 -7.40 -11.58
N ILE A 106 -1.15 -7.70 -10.70
CA ILE A 106 -2.56 -7.78 -11.06
C ILE A 106 -3.09 -6.42 -11.51
N LEU A 107 -2.77 -5.33 -10.81
CA LEU A 107 -3.21 -3.99 -11.20
C LEU A 107 -2.70 -3.61 -12.60
N ILE A 108 -1.42 -3.86 -12.86
CA ILE A 108 -0.81 -3.58 -14.17
C ILE A 108 -1.50 -4.41 -15.26
N THR A 109 -1.68 -5.72 -15.04
CA THR A 109 -2.33 -6.61 -16.02
C THR A 109 -3.80 -6.22 -16.26
N ALA A 110 -4.55 -5.90 -15.21
CA ALA A 110 -5.95 -5.46 -15.34
C ALA A 110 -6.05 -4.15 -16.13
N PHE A 111 -5.11 -3.23 -15.92
CA PHE A 111 -5.06 -1.96 -16.63
C PHE A 111 -4.77 -2.14 -18.13
N TYR A 112 -3.76 -2.94 -18.48
CA TYR A 112 -3.44 -3.26 -19.87
C TYR A 112 -4.56 -4.03 -20.56
N SER A 113 -5.18 -5.01 -19.89
CA SER A 113 -6.26 -5.79 -20.47
C SER A 113 -7.53 -4.97 -20.75
N THR A 114 -7.74 -3.86 -20.04
CA THR A 114 -8.92 -3.00 -20.25
C THR A 114 -8.71 -2.04 -21.43
N HIS A 115 -7.46 -1.76 -21.80
CA HIS A 115 -7.11 -0.75 -22.81
C HIS A 115 -6.56 -1.32 -24.12
N ASP A 116 -6.43 -2.64 -24.25
CA ASP A 116 -5.87 -3.29 -25.44
C ASP A 116 -6.68 -3.02 -26.72
N SER A 117 -7.96 -2.65 -26.61
CA SER A 117 -8.87 -2.43 -27.74
C SER A 117 -8.81 -1.06 -28.42
N ASP A 118 -8.14 -0.04 -27.85
CA ASP A 118 -8.15 1.36 -28.37
C ASP A 118 -6.77 1.89 -28.81
N ILE A 119 -5.76 1.02 -28.89
CA ILE A 119 -4.34 1.39 -29.02
C ILE A 119 -3.99 2.07 -30.36
N GLU A 120 -4.76 1.85 -31.43
CA GLU A 120 -4.29 2.20 -32.78
C GLU A 120 -4.31 3.71 -33.11
N HIS A 121 -5.03 4.56 -32.36
CA HIS A 121 -5.20 5.97 -32.75
C HIS A 121 -4.72 7.03 -31.73
N ASN A 122 -4.24 6.66 -30.53
CA ASN A 122 -4.12 7.62 -29.43
C ASN A 122 -2.82 7.50 -28.60
N THR A 123 -1.67 7.70 -29.22
CA THR A 123 -0.35 7.71 -28.54
C THR A 123 -0.22 8.79 -27.46
N ARG A 124 -1.02 9.87 -27.49
CA ARG A 124 -1.02 10.91 -26.44
C ARG A 124 -1.79 10.52 -25.18
N THR A 125 -2.74 9.58 -25.26
CA THR A 125 -3.48 9.13 -24.07
C THR A 125 -2.71 8.08 -23.27
N LEU A 126 -1.74 7.40 -23.89
CA LEU A 126 -0.87 6.43 -23.22
C LEU A 126 -0.03 7.06 -22.10
N GLU A 127 0.59 8.22 -22.33
CA GLU A 127 1.40 8.91 -21.33
C GLU A 127 0.56 9.31 -20.09
N ALA A 128 -0.64 9.88 -20.32
CA ALA A 128 -1.55 10.25 -19.24
C ALA A 128 -2.06 9.01 -18.47
N GLN A 129 -2.30 7.89 -19.16
CA GLN A 129 -2.70 6.64 -18.54
C GLN A 129 -1.61 6.01 -17.67
N GLU A 130 -0.36 6.03 -18.13
CA GLU A 130 0.77 5.54 -17.34
C GLU A 130 0.93 6.35 -16.05
N GLU A 131 0.74 7.68 -16.13
CA GLU A 131 0.77 8.55 -14.94
C GLU A 131 -0.38 8.21 -13.97
N LEU A 132 -1.60 8.04 -14.47
CA LEU A 132 -2.74 7.63 -13.64
C LEU A 132 -2.53 6.25 -13.00
N MET A 133 -2.00 5.28 -13.75
CA MET A 133 -1.67 3.96 -13.22
C MET A 133 -0.63 4.05 -12.11
N ALA A 134 0.42 4.86 -12.29
CA ALA A 134 1.44 5.08 -11.27
C ALA A 134 0.84 5.68 -9.99
N GLN A 135 -0.09 6.64 -10.10
CA GLN A 135 -0.79 7.22 -8.96
C GLN A 135 -1.67 6.20 -8.23
N ILE A 136 -2.41 5.36 -8.97
CA ILE A 136 -3.26 4.31 -8.37
C ILE A 136 -2.39 3.30 -7.61
N ILE A 137 -1.27 2.85 -8.18
CA ILE A 137 -0.34 1.92 -7.54
C ILE A 137 0.19 2.52 -6.23
N ASP A 138 0.61 3.78 -6.24
CA ASP A 138 1.14 4.46 -5.06
C ASP A 138 0.09 4.59 -3.93
N ILE A 139 -1.14 4.99 -4.28
CA ILE A 139 -2.27 5.04 -3.34
C ILE A 139 -2.54 3.65 -2.75
N THR A 140 -2.65 2.63 -3.60
CA THR A 140 -2.90 1.26 -3.17
C THR A 140 -1.82 0.74 -2.22
N GLN A 141 -0.53 0.96 -2.53
CA GLN A 141 0.58 0.51 -1.67
C GLN A 141 0.51 1.17 -0.29
N LYS A 142 0.19 2.47 -0.24
CA LYS A 142 0.04 3.21 1.02
C LYS A 142 -1.10 2.64 1.87
N TYR A 143 -2.30 2.50 1.28
CA TYR A 143 -3.47 2.00 2.01
C TYR A 143 -3.36 0.52 2.39
N TYR A 144 -2.72 -0.31 1.56
CA TYR A 144 -2.39 -1.69 1.90
C TYR A 144 -1.48 -1.75 3.13
N THR A 145 -0.40 -0.98 3.14
CA THR A 145 0.56 -0.95 4.25
C THR A 145 -0.13 -0.51 5.54
N ILE A 146 -0.98 0.51 5.44
CA ILE A 146 -1.80 1.00 6.54
C ILE A 146 -2.73 -0.11 7.08
N GLY A 147 -3.48 -0.75 6.18
CA GLY A 147 -4.40 -1.83 6.54
C GLY A 147 -3.68 -3.00 7.19
N SER A 148 -2.50 -3.38 6.67
CA SER A 148 -1.69 -4.47 7.21
C SER A 148 -1.22 -4.21 8.64
N LEU A 149 -0.73 -3.00 8.94
CA LEU A 149 -0.36 -2.61 10.30
C LEU A 149 -1.56 -2.65 11.26
N PHE A 150 -2.72 -2.20 10.81
CA PHE A 150 -3.94 -2.23 11.59
C PHE A 150 -4.40 -3.66 11.88
N GLY A 151 -4.43 -4.52 10.85
CA GLY A 151 -4.77 -5.93 10.99
C GLY A 151 -3.83 -6.67 11.94
N PHE A 152 -2.52 -6.40 11.84
CA PHE A 152 -1.51 -6.95 12.75
C PHE A 152 -1.77 -6.56 14.21
N GLY A 153 -2.02 -5.27 14.47
CA GLY A 153 -2.31 -4.76 15.82
C GLY A 153 -3.61 -5.33 16.42
N LEU A 154 -4.66 -5.45 15.59
CA LEU A 154 -5.91 -6.08 16.00
C LEU A 154 -5.70 -7.55 16.37
N SER A 155 -4.99 -8.30 15.55
CA SER A 155 -4.71 -9.71 15.84
C SER A 155 -3.86 -9.89 17.08
N TRP A 156 -2.93 -8.97 17.37
CA TRP A 156 -2.20 -9.00 18.64
C TRP A 156 -3.12 -8.81 19.85
N THR A 157 -4.08 -7.89 19.74
CA THR A 157 -5.07 -7.63 20.80
C THR A 157 -5.98 -8.83 21.03
N VAL A 158 -6.42 -9.47 19.94
CA VAL A 158 -7.25 -10.69 19.99
C VAL A 158 -6.47 -11.86 20.59
N ALA A 159 -5.19 -12.01 20.22
CA ALA A 159 -4.31 -13.04 20.79
C ALA A 159 -4.13 -12.86 22.31
N ASP A 160 -3.85 -11.62 22.73
CA ASP A 160 -3.72 -11.28 24.15
C ASP A 160 -5.00 -11.55 24.94
N TYR A 161 -6.17 -11.32 24.32
CA TYR A 161 -7.47 -11.65 24.90
C TYR A 161 -7.69 -13.17 25.01
N LEU A 162 -7.43 -13.92 23.93
CA LEU A 162 -7.64 -15.37 23.86
C LEU A 162 -6.74 -16.16 24.81
N LEU A 163 -5.49 -15.73 25.00
CA LEU A 163 -4.56 -16.41 25.90
C LEU A 163 -4.93 -16.25 27.39
N GLY A 164 -5.96 -15.45 27.71
CA GLY A 164 -6.48 -15.35 29.07
C GLY A 164 -5.44 -14.90 30.10
N LEU A 165 -4.32 -14.32 29.64
CA LEU A 165 -3.22 -13.90 30.48
C LEU A 165 -3.75 -12.79 31.39
N LYS A 166 -4.11 -13.15 32.64
CA LYS A 166 -4.41 -12.25 33.75
C LYS A 166 -3.15 -11.43 34.03
N ARG A 167 -2.99 -10.40 33.22
CA ARG A 167 -1.76 -9.62 33.14
C ARG A 167 -1.75 -8.60 34.27
N PRO A 168 -0.68 -8.53 35.09
CA PRO A 168 -0.52 -7.46 36.07
C PRO A 168 -0.54 -6.08 35.36
N PRO A 169 -1.02 -5.02 36.03
CA PRO A 169 -1.36 -3.73 35.38
C PRO A 169 -0.21 -3.07 34.60
N LEU A 170 1.06 -3.40 34.88
CA LEU A 170 2.21 -2.87 34.14
C LEU A 170 2.29 -3.32 32.67
N SER A 171 1.78 -4.51 32.34
CA SER A 171 1.78 -5.01 30.95
C SER A 171 0.68 -4.40 30.09
N LYS A 172 -0.39 -3.85 30.72
CA LYS A 172 -1.32 -2.94 30.04
C LYS A 172 -0.60 -1.67 29.57
N PHE A 173 0.37 -1.17 30.34
CA PHE A 173 1.11 0.05 30.01
C PHE A 173 2.09 -0.14 28.86
N ARG A 174 2.81 -1.27 28.79
CA ARG A 174 3.72 -1.54 27.66
C ARG A 174 2.98 -1.79 26.35
N ASN A 175 1.86 -2.51 26.38
CA ASN A 175 1.01 -2.67 25.21
C ASN A 175 0.29 -1.37 24.85
N SER A 176 -0.14 -0.58 25.83
CA SER A 176 -0.73 0.74 25.58
C SER A 176 0.28 1.70 24.99
N ILE A 177 1.52 1.78 25.49
CA ILE A 177 2.57 2.64 24.93
C ILE A 177 2.97 2.17 23.53
N ASN A 178 3.19 0.87 23.31
CA ASN A 178 3.55 0.39 21.97
C ASN A 178 2.41 0.61 20.99
N CYS A 179 1.16 0.40 21.39
CA CYS A 179 0.01 0.64 20.53
C CYS A 179 -0.20 2.15 20.31
N HIS A 180 -0.05 3.00 21.33
CA HIS A 180 -0.19 4.44 21.20
C HIS A 180 0.97 5.05 20.39
N CYS A 181 2.19 4.57 20.57
CA CYS A 181 3.36 5.00 19.80
C CYS A 181 3.29 4.50 18.36
N LEU A 182 2.84 3.26 18.12
CA LEU A 182 2.57 2.75 16.77
C LEU A 182 1.45 3.54 16.11
N VAL A 183 0.34 3.80 16.80
CA VAL A 183 -0.78 4.61 16.29
C VAL A 183 -0.35 6.06 16.05
N HIS A 184 0.54 6.62 16.88
CA HIS A 184 1.02 7.99 16.72
C HIS A 184 2.08 8.10 15.61
N LEU A 185 3.01 7.15 15.50
CA LEU A 185 3.92 7.01 14.35
C LEU A 185 3.14 6.77 13.07
N PHE A 186 2.07 5.98 13.14
CA PHE A 186 1.15 5.73 12.04
C PHE A 186 0.41 7.00 11.64
N PHE A 187 -0.23 7.71 12.57
CA PHE A 187 -0.91 8.99 12.29
C PHE A 187 0.06 10.04 11.78
N HIS A 188 1.30 10.03 12.27
CA HIS A 188 2.36 10.91 11.81
C HIS A 188 2.78 10.58 10.38
N GLN A 189 2.98 9.29 10.05
CA GLN A 189 3.30 8.84 8.69
C GLN A 189 2.13 9.11 7.73
N VAL A 190 0.89 8.84 8.14
CA VAL A 190 -0.32 9.18 7.38
C VAL A 190 -0.42 10.69 7.14
N ARG A 191 -0.13 11.53 8.14
CA ARG A 191 -0.07 12.99 7.96
C ARG A 191 1.03 13.44 7.01
N LEU A 192 2.20 12.79 7.03
CA LEU A 192 3.28 13.09 6.10
C LEU A 192 2.92 12.69 4.67
N LEU A 193 2.21 11.57 4.52
CA LEU A 193 1.74 11.04 3.23
C LEU A 193 0.52 11.77 2.66
N GLN A 194 -0.32 12.34 3.53
CA GLN A 194 -1.45 13.20 3.14
C GLN A 194 -1.02 14.62 2.76
N ARG A 195 0.25 15.00 2.95
CA ARG A 195 0.71 16.26 2.36
C ARG A 195 0.58 16.09 0.85
N PRO A 196 -0.30 16.86 0.19
CA PRO A 196 -0.40 16.80 -1.26
C PRO A 196 1.01 17.03 -1.78
N LEU A 197 1.46 16.17 -2.69
CA LEU A 197 2.63 16.45 -3.53
C LEU A 197 2.35 17.82 -4.12
N ARG A 198 2.98 18.84 -3.54
CA ARG A 198 2.85 20.21 -3.99
C ARG A 198 3.47 20.16 -5.37
N GLN A 199 2.63 20.05 -6.41
CA GLN A 199 3.05 20.26 -7.78
C GLN A 199 3.62 21.67 -7.77
N ASP A 200 4.94 21.74 -7.81
CA ASP A 200 5.68 22.99 -7.90
C ASP A 200 5.49 23.43 -9.35
N PRO A 201 4.70 24.49 -9.63
CA PRO A 201 4.45 24.91 -11.00
C PRO A 201 5.78 25.46 -11.55
N ARG A 202 6.40 24.72 -12.47
CA ARG A 202 7.54 25.19 -13.27
C ARG A 202 7.25 25.02 -14.74
#